data_AF-A0A2E8L951-F1
#
_entry.id   AF-A0A2E8L951-F1
#
_cell.length_a   1.000
_cell.length_b   1.000
_cell.length_c   1.000
_cell.angle_alpha   90.00
_cell.angle_beta   90.00
_cell.angle_gamma   90.00
#
_symmetry.space_group_name_H-M   'P 1'
#
loop_
_entity.id
_entity.type
_entity.pdbx_description
1 polymer ?
#
loop_
_entity_poly.entity_id
_entity_poly.type
_entity_poly.pdbx_seq_one_letter_code
_entity_poly.pdbx_strand_id
1 'polypeptide(L)'
;MQGLIQFDPRQSAEMAPLMADAVGKALNFVEANPLTSAALATSTTPVVGDVLGLAADAEMYATDPESRTPVNFALTAAGLIPLVPAASTIKNVARADTPMADETSIGKLKAGLDQPEIKTKPPTPRLSKTSYQVPVSQMSYETIPNPVGLLPRPVITPADLQGDRNFVIGLLGDRTMAGDTLVSVNNNPLLFPVAREGGATFMRSPAQTVDNAMYASDLNVMTKLKNKVDELYDAGAENVYTAFTSMSGMGGDFSTMQGDVLMAQISGQTISKKAAREFDKIIRDRFPKLKWKGVLHPEAAEQLRTMDGGKRTAIVETMALDKFQKQGFPDIASARFALTDPRQVHARSGDVGLEISRAMPFADLITSPQIPHLSYPVQIRGDYIGGFGVPLPYEIGLPTHYANSLAKNRDGSAVNRSIQMSLPLERLDQEYVDRSMGFLEQALKND
;
A
#
# COMPACT_ATOMS: atom_id res chain seq x y z
N MET A 1 -15.76 -7.18 -37.27
CA MET A 1 -14.84 -6.29 -38.02
C MET A 1 -13.95 -5.61 -37.00
N GLN A 2 -12.63 -5.72 -37.22
CA GLN A 2 -11.55 -5.28 -36.35
C GLN A 2 -11.44 -3.75 -36.30
N GLY A 3 -11.08 -3.21 -35.15
CA GLY A 3 -10.56 -1.85 -34.97
C GLY A 3 -9.21 -1.93 -34.25
N LEU A 4 -8.13 -2.18 -34.99
CA LEU A 4 -6.76 -2.13 -34.50
C LEU A 4 -6.29 -0.66 -34.51
N ILE A 5 -5.81 -0.18 -33.36
CA ILE A 5 -5.02 1.05 -33.28
C ILE A 5 -3.71 0.77 -34.02
N GLN A 6 -3.50 1.42 -35.17
CA GLN A 6 -2.24 1.36 -35.91
C GLN A 6 -1.19 2.24 -35.25
N PHE A 7 -0.06 1.63 -34.90
CA PHE A 7 1.17 2.30 -34.48
C PHE A 7 1.78 3.02 -35.70
N ASP A 8 2.07 4.33 -35.61
CA ASP A 8 2.72 5.08 -36.71
C ASP A 8 4.25 4.91 -36.65
N PRO A 9 4.87 4.17 -37.59
CA PRO A 9 6.32 3.90 -37.59
C PRO A 9 7.18 5.14 -37.83
N ARG A 10 6.59 6.28 -38.24
CA ARG A 10 7.32 7.52 -38.51
C ARG A 10 7.76 8.24 -37.24
N GLN A 11 7.03 8.11 -36.14
CA GLN A 11 7.43 8.69 -34.84
C GLN A 11 8.66 7.99 -34.22
N SER A 12 8.85 6.68 -34.48
CA SER A 12 10.03 5.95 -34.03
C SER A 12 11.31 6.29 -34.80
N ALA A 13 11.20 6.73 -36.07
CA ALA A 13 12.34 7.07 -36.90
C ALA A 13 12.97 8.43 -36.52
N GLU A 14 12.19 9.37 -35.98
CA GLU A 14 12.67 10.68 -35.54
C GLU A 14 13.29 10.65 -34.12
N MET A 15 12.91 9.67 -33.28
CA MET A 15 13.40 9.54 -31.90
C MET A 15 14.75 8.81 -31.81
N ALA A 16 15.04 7.89 -32.73
CA ALA A 16 16.28 7.09 -32.69
C ALA A 16 17.58 7.92 -32.75
N PRO A 17 17.70 8.98 -33.59
CA PRO A 17 18.89 9.82 -33.63
C PRO A 17 19.09 10.67 -32.37
N LEU A 18 17.99 11.17 -31.78
CA LEU A 18 17.99 11.97 -30.55
C LEU A 18 18.42 11.14 -29.33
N MET A 19 17.98 9.88 -29.26
CA MET A 19 18.39 8.94 -28.21
C MET A 19 19.85 8.52 -28.36
N ALA A 20 20.34 8.32 -29.59
CA ALA A 20 21.75 8.01 -29.84
C ALA A 20 22.69 9.16 -29.44
N ASP A 21 22.32 10.41 -29.72
CA ASP A 21 23.06 11.60 -29.31
C ASP A 21 23.07 11.79 -27.78
N ALA A 22 21.94 11.51 -27.11
CA ALA A 22 21.86 11.56 -25.65
C ALA A 22 22.76 10.52 -24.97
N VAL A 23 22.81 9.29 -25.50
CA VAL A 23 23.69 8.22 -25.00
C VAL A 23 25.17 8.55 -25.23
N GLY A 24 25.52 9.08 -26.41
CA GLY A 24 26.89 9.53 -26.69
C GLY A 24 27.39 10.63 -25.73
N LYS A 25 26.51 11.57 -25.37
CA LYS A 25 26.83 12.63 -24.39
C LYS A 25 27.00 12.10 -22.97
N ALA A 26 26.22 11.10 -22.57
CA ALA A 26 26.34 10.46 -21.26
C ALA A 26 27.67 9.69 -21.12
N LEU A 27 28.07 8.94 -22.15
CA LEU A 27 29.35 8.21 -22.19
C LEU A 27 30.55 9.16 -22.06
N ASN A 28 30.55 10.25 -22.84
CA ASN A 28 31.61 11.25 -22.79
C ASN A 28 31.72 11.94 -21.43
N PHE A 29 30.60 12.12 -20.71
CA PHE A 29 30.59 12.72 -19.37
C PHE A 29 31.25 11.80 -18.33
N VAL A 30 31.03 10.49 -18.41
CA VAL A 30 31.60 9.48 -17.51
C VAL A 30 33.11 9.32 -17.74
N GLU A 31 33.55 9.29 -19.01
CA GLU A 31 34.98 9.22 -19.35
C GLU A 31 35.75 10.48 -18.92
N ALA A 32 35.12 11.66 -18.99
CA ALA A 32 35.76 12.93 -18.63
C ALA A 32 35.81 13.20 -17.12
N ASN A 33 35.08 12.46 -16.26
CA ASN A 33 34.97 12.75 -14.82
C ASN A 33 35.17 11.52 -13.90
N PRO A 34 36.28 10.76 -14.04
CA PRO A 34 36.47 9.49 -13.33
C PRO A 34 36.54 9.63 -11.80
N LEU A 35 37.05 10.75 -11.29
CA LEU A 35 37.13 11.03 -9.84
C LEU A 35 35.77 11.40 -9.24
N THR A 36 34.90 12.06 -10.01
CA THR A 36 33.52 12.38 -9.61
C THR A 36 32.69 11.10 -9.54
N SER A 37 32.90 10.15 -10.47
CA SER A 37 32.28 8.82 -10.45
C SER A 37 32.72 7.98 -9.24
N ALA A 38 33.99 8.02 -8.86
CA ALA A 38 34.50 7.36 -7.66
C ALA A 38 33.98 7.98 -6.35
N ALA A 39 33.81 9.31 -6.31
CA ALA A 39 33.20 10.03 -5.19
C ALA A 39 31.69 9.76 -5.06
N LEU A 40 30.99 9.56 -6.19
CA LEU A 40 29.58 9.16 -6.22
C LEU A 40 29.38 7.72 -5.73
N ALA A 41 30.27 6.78 -6.08
CA ALA A 41 30.20 5.39 -5.64
C ALA A 41 30.34 5.20 -4.11
N THR A 42 30.85 6.22 -3.40
CA THR A 42 31.07 6.19 -1.94
C THR A 42 30.12 7.10 -1.16
N SER A 43 29.18 7.80 -1.83
CA SER A 43 28.22 8.68 -1.17
C SER A 43 26.89 7.95 -0.85
N THR A 44 26.27 8.24 0.30
CA THR A 44 25.05 7.57 0.79
C THR A 44 23.74 8.18 0.26
N THR A 45 23.82 8.95 -0.83
CA THR A 45 22.71 9.77 -1.35
C THR A 45 21.95 9.02 -2.47
N PRO A 46 20.61 9.06 -2.54
CA PRO A 46 19.79 8.27 -3.50
C PRO A 46 20.13 8.43 -4.99
N VAL A 47 20.80 9.53 -5.36
CA VAL A 47 21.25 9.86 -6.72
C VAL A 47 22.25 8.83 -7.28
N VAL A 48 22.91 8.05 -6.42
CA VAL A 48 23.94 7.07 -6.81
C VAL A 48 23.36 5.86 -7.57
N GLY A 49 22.13 5.45 -7.25
CA GLY A 49 21.46 4.33 -7.94
C GLY A 49 21.17 4.64 -9.41
N ASP A 50 20.81 5.88 -9.69
CA ASP A 50 20.49 6.35 -11.05
C ASP A 50 21.78 6.41 -11.90
N VAL A 51 22.90 6.85 -11.34
CA VAL A 51 24.21 6.92 -12.04
C VAL A 51 24.79 5.53 -12.30
N LEU A 52 24.75 4.63 -11.31
CA LEU A 52 25.22 3.25 -11.49
C LEU A 52 24.34 2.48 -12.47
N GLY A 53 23.03 2.73 -12.48
CA GLY A 53 22.09 2.16 -13.44
C GLY A 53 22.38 2.56 -14.89
N LEU A 54 22.72 3.83 -15.12
CA LEU A 54 23.10 4.32 -16.45
C LEU A 54 24.46 3.76 -16.91
N ALA A 55 25.41 3.57 -16.00
CA ALA A 55 26.69 2.94 -16.31
C ALA A 55 26.53 1.46 -16.69
N ALA A 56 25.68 0.72 -15.98
CA ALA A 56 25.35 -0.67 -16.30
C ALA A 56 24.58 -0.81 -17.63
N ASP A 57 23.70 0.14 -17.95
CA ASP A 57 23.02 0.19 -19.25
C ASP A 57 24.00 0.49 -20.39
N ALA A 58 24.95 1.41 -20.18
CA ALA A 58 26.03 1.69 -21.13
C ALA A 58 26.92 0.48 -21.40
N GLU A 59 27.30 -0.27 -20.36
CA GLU A 59 28.05 -1.52 -20.49
C GLU A 59 27.24 -2.57 -21.23
N MET A 60 25.94 -2.75 -20.90
CA MET A 60 25.04 -3.67 -21.59
C MET A 60 24.96 -3.37 -23.09
N TYR A 61 24.81 -2.10 -23.50
CA TYR A 61 24.79 -1.74 -24.92
C TYR A 61 26.14 -1.92 -25.61
N ALA A 62 27.25 -1.79 -24.88
CA ALA A 62 28.58 -2.03 -25.41
C ALA A 62 28.85 -3.54 -25.63
N THR A 63 28.42 -4.39 -24.69
CA THR A 63 28.75 -5.83 -24.67
C THR A 63 27.69 -6.74 -25.28
N ASP A 64 26.42 -6.31 -25.36
CA ASP A 64 25.29 -7.08 -25.91
C ASP A 64 24.60 -6.31 -27.06
N PRO A 65 25.03 -6.45 -28.33
CA PRO A 65 24.45 -5.73 -29.46
C PRO A 65 22.95 -5.98 -29.69
N GLU A 66 22.42 -7.15 -29.30
CA GLU A 66 21.00 -7.50 -29.40
C GLU A 66 20.15 -6.74 -28.37
N SER A 67 20.77 -6.20 -27.32
CA SER A 67 20.08 -5.38 -26.33
C SER A 67 19.75 -3.96 -26.83
N ARG A 68 20.29 -3.53 -27.98
CA ARG A 68 20.11 -2.18 -28.57
C ARG A 68 18.74 -1.99 -29.23
N THR A 69 17.67 -2.26 -28.50
CA THR A 69 16.30 -2.14 -28.98
C THR A 69 15.69 -0.80 -28.56
N PRO A 70 14.73 -0.23 -29.33
CA PRO A 70 14.05 1.01 -28.97
C PRO A 70 13.41 0.98 -27.57
N VAL A 71 12.92 -0.19 -27.13
CA VAL A 71 12.33 -0.40 -25.81
C VAL A 71 13.36 -0.29 -24.70
N ASN A 72 14.54 -0.89 -24.86
CA ASN A 72 15.60 -0.79 -23.85
C ASN A 72 16.15 0.64 -23.76
N PHE A 73 16.33 1.34 -24.90
CA PHE A 73 16.72 2.75 -24.87
C PHE A 73 15.69 3.63 -24.18
N ALA A 74 14.39 3.36 -24.36
CA ALA A 74 13.33 4.06 -23.65
C ALA A 74 13.35 3.78 -22.14
N LEU A 75 13.68 2.55 -21.72
CA LEU A 75 13.84 2.19 -20.30
C LEU A 75 15.08 2.84 -19.67
N THR A 76 16.21 2.91 -20.38
CA THR A 76 17.40 3.65 -19.94
C THR A 76 17.11 5.15 -19.81
N ALA A 77 16.37 5.73 -20.76
CA ALA A 77 15.93 7.13 -20.68
C ALA A 77 14.94 7.36 -19.51
N ALA A 78 14.09 6.39 -19.18
CA ALA A 78 13.24 6.44 -17.99
C ALA A 78 14.05 6.35 -16.68
N GLY A 79 15.22 5.68 -16.69
CA GLY A 79 16.18 5.66 -15.59
C GLY A 79 16.92 6.99 -15.34
N LEU A 80 16.77 7.99 -16.21
CA LEU A 80 17.20 9.38 -15.94
C LEU A 80 16.23 10.11 -14.99
N ILE A 81 15.09 9.50 -14.65
CA ILE A 81 14.14 9.97 -13.65
C ILE A 81 14.50 9.32 -12.31
N PRO A 82 14.72 10.09 -11.23
CA PRO A 82 15.13 9.53 -9.94
C PRO A 82 14.19 8.44 -9.45
N LEU A 83 14.74 7.33 -8.94
CA LEU A 83 14.02 6.19 -8.34
C LEU A 83 13.39 5.18 -9.33
N VAL A 84 13.78 5.20 -10.61
CA VAL A 84 13.39 4.18 -11.60
C VAL A 84 14.59 3.26 -11.89
N PRO A 85 14.49 1.93 -11.70
CA PRO A 85 15.62 1.03 -11.94
C PRO A 85 15.98 0.91 -13.43
N ALA A 86 17.27 0.76 -13.71
CA ALA A 86 17.83 0.70 -15.07
C ALA A 86 17.43 -0.56 -15.85
N ALA A 87 17.48 -0.49 -17.18
CA ALA A 87 17.00 -1.54 -18.08
C ALA A 87 17.76 -2.87 -17.91
N SER A 88 19.08 -2.79 -17.68
CA SER A 88 19.96 -3.92 -17.35
C SER A 88 19.54 -4.62 -16.06
N THR A 89 19.07 -3.86 -15.06
CA THR A 89 18.57 -4.41 -13.79
C THR A 89 17.26 -5.16 -14.00
N ILE A 90 16.36 -4.64 -14.83
CA ILE A 90 15.09 -5.28 -15.19
C ILE A 90 15.33 -6.56 -16.00
N LYS A 91 16.27 -6.55 -16.96
CA LYS A 91 16.62 -7.73 -17.78
C LYS A 91 17.30 -8.82 -16.96
N ASN A 92 18.11 -8.46 -15.97
CA ASN A 92 18.72 -9.40 -15.03
C ASN A 92 17.71 -9.97 -14.02
N VAL A 93 16.69 -9.21 -13.62
CA VAL A 93 15.57 -9.71 -12.81
C VAL A 93 14.67 -10.65 -13.63
N ALA A 94 14.45 -10.36 -14.91
CA ALA A 94 13.66 -11.20 -15.81
C ALA A 94 14.38 -12.48 -16.27
N ARG A 95 15.73 -12.51 -16.21
CA ARG A 95 16.56 -13.70 -16.49
C ARG A 95 16.99 -14.44 -15.23
N ALA A 96 16.84 -13.84 -14.05
CA ALA A 96 17.05 -14.53 -12.79
C ALA A 96 15.83 -15.41 -12.53
N ASP A 97 15.98 -16.71 -12.78
CA ASP A 97 15.32 -17.70 -11.94
C ASP A 97 15.59 -17.27 -10.51
N THR A 98 14.57 -16.74 -9.84
CA THR A 98 14.72 -16.35 -8.44
C THR A 98 15.07 -17.64 -7.72
N PRO A 99 16.28 -17.80 -7.15
CA PRO A 99 16.61 -19.06 -6.52
C PRO A 99 15.65 -19.21 -5.37
N MET A 100 14.77 -20.21 -5.45
CA MET A 100 14.14 -20.74 -4.24
C MET A 100 15.29 -21.09 -3.30
N ALA A 101 15.16 -20.68 -2.04
CA ALA A 101 16.15 -20.95 -1.01
C ALA A 101 16.56 -22.43 -1.08
N ASP A 102 17.85 -22.73 -1.05
CA ASP A 102 18.33 -24.11 -1.11
C ASP A 102 17.76 -24.94 0.06
N GLU A 103 17.64 -26.26 -0.09
CA GLU A 103 17.06 -27.16 0.93
C GLU A 103 17.73 -27.03 2.31
N THR A 104 19.01 -26.64 2.35
CA THR A 104 19.77 -26.39 3.59
C THR A 104 19.35 -25.10 4.28
N SER A 105 19.02 -24.07 3.49
CA SER A 105 18.49 -22.79 3.92
C SER A 105 17.03 -22.92 4.37
N ILE A 106 16.22 -23.72 3.65
CA ILE A 106 14.86 -24.12 4.07
C ILE A 106 14.93 -24.98 5.34
N GLY A 107 15.91 -25.89 5.47
CA GLY A 107 16.12 -26.69 6.68
C GLY A 107 16.50 -25.87 7.91
N LYS A 108 17.31 -24.83 7.74
CA LYS A 108 17.63 -23.86 8.81
C LYS A 108 16.48 -22.91 9.13
N LEU A 109 15.64 -22.57 8.14
CA LEU A 109 14.39 -21.81 8.33
C LEU A 109 13.33 -22.65 9.05
N LYS A 110 13.21 -23.95 8.75
CA LYS A 110 12.34 -24.90 9.48
C LYS A 110 12.73 -25.02 10.95
N ALA A 111 14.03 -25.02 11.27
CA ALA A 111 14.53 -24.99 12.64
C ALA A 111 14.35 -23.63 13.36
N GLY A 112 14.12 -22.54 12.62
CA GLY A 112 13.78 -21.22 13.18
C GLY A 112 12.28 -20.91 13.18
N LEU A 113 11.47 -21.78 12.57
CA LEU A 113 10.00 -21.79 12.56
C LEU A 113 9.43 -22.75 13.60
N ASP A 114 10.25 -23.18 14.58
CA ASP A 114 9.73 -23.72 15.83
C ASP A 114 8.66 -22.76 16.32
N GLN A 115 7.42 -23.26 16.29
CA GLN A 115 6.17 -22.51 16.16
C GLN A 115 6.27 -21.13 16.79
N PRO A 116 6.20 -20.02 16.02
CA PRO A 116 6.24 -18.69 16.61
C PRO A 116 5.17 -18.67 17.69
N GLU A 117 5.59 -18.46 18.93
CA GLU A 117 4.72 -18.52 20.11
C GLU A 117 3.48 -17.70 19.78
N ILE A 118 2.32 -18.37 19.62
CA ILE A 118 1.07 -17.71 19.28
C ILE A 118 0.81 -16.79 20.47
N LYS A 119 1.08 -15.50 20.31
CA LYS A 119 0.79 -14.52 21.35
C LYS A 119 -0.73 -14.46 21.46
N THR A 120 -1.27 -15.24 22.41
CA THR A 120 -2.70 -15.38 22.67
C THR A 120 -3.31 -14.09 23.22
N LYS A 121 -2.48 -13.18 23.75
CA LYS A 121 -2.96 -11.86 24.17
C LYS A 121 -3.11 -10.95 22.93
N PRO A 122 -4.32 -10.44 22.63
CA PRO A 122 -4.51 -9.50 21.53
C PRO A 122 -3.57 -8.31 21.73
N PRO A 123 -2.90 -7.84 20.66
CA PRO A 123 -2.00 -6.71 20.78
C PRO A 123 -2.78 -5.49 21.25
N THR A 124 -2.10 -4.64 22.04
CA THR A 124 -2.63 -3.34 22.41
C THR A 124 -2.96 -2.55 21.15
N PRO A 125 -4.17 -1.97 21.03
CA PRO A 125 -4.49 -1.08 19.92
C PRO A 125 -3.41 -0.02 19.81
N ARG A 126 -2.93 0.24 18.58
CA ARG A 126 -1.93 1.28 18.30
C ARG A 126 -2.60 2.43 17.55
N LEU A 127 -3.52 3.12 18.23
CA LEU A 127 -4.31 4.23 17.70
C LEU A 127 -3.65 5.59 17.93
N SER A 128 -2.55 5.68 18.69
CA SER A 128 -1.78 6.90 18.90
C SER A 128 -0.33 6.56 19.28
N LYS A 129 0.57 7.53 19.05
CA LYS A 129 1.96 7.52 19.56
C LYS A 129 2.03 8.00 21.01
N THR A 130 0.98 8.66 21.49
CA THR A 130 0.84 9.18 22.87
C THR A 130 -0.31 8.48 23.59
N SER A 131 -0.47 8.75 24.89
CA SER A 131 -1.56 8.21 25.70
C SER A 131 -2.92 8.65 25.16
N TYR A 132 -3.92 7.76 25.25
CA TYR A 132 -5.29 8.07 24.85
C TYR A 132 -5.96 9.04 25.82
N GLN A 133 -6.67 10.05 25.31
CA GLN A 133 -7.52 10.87 26.15
C GLN A 133 -8.71 10.08 26.68
N VAL A 134 -9.27 9.22 25.83
CA VAL A 134 -10.38 8.31 26.14
C VAL A 134 -9.86 6.88 26.08
N PRO A 135 -10.00 6.05 27.13
CA PRO A 135 -9.65 4.63 27.05
C PRO A 135 -10.42 3.94 25.91
N VAL A 136 -9.78 3.00 25.19
CA VAL A 136 -10.41 2.32 24.04
C VAL A 136 -11.77 1.69 24.40
N SER A 137 -11.91 1.15 25.61
CA SER A 137 -13.18 0.58 26.11
C SER A 137 -14.31 1.58 26.31
N GLN A 138 -14.02 2.87 26.28
CA GLN A 138 -14.97 3.98 26.41
C GLN A 138 -15.16 4.75 25.11
N MET A 139 -14.39 4.44 24.07
CA MET A 139 -14.57 5.06 22.75
C MET A 139 -15.87 4.56 22.13
N SER A 140 -16.65 5.47 21.57
CA SER A 140 -17.90 5.17 20.88
C SER A 140 -18.02 5.96 19.60
N TYR A 141 -18.88 5.48 18.71
CA TYR A 141 -19.25 6.18 17.49
C TYR A 141 -20.64 5.74 17.04
N GLU A 142 -21.27 6.57 16.23
CA GLU A 142 -22.57 6.26 15.63
C GLU A 142 -22.46 6.34 14.11
N THR A 143 -23.10 5.40 13.41
CA THR A 143 -23.14 5.37 11.96
C THR A 143 -24.57 5.20 11.43
N ILE A 144 -24.77 5.65 10.20
CA ILE A 144 -25.95 5.36 9.39
C ILE A 144 -25.53 4.31 8.35
N PRO A 145 -26.09 3.08 8.40
CA PRO A 145 -25.78 2.05 7.42
C PRO A 145 -26.05 2.50 5.98
N ASN A 146 -25.21 2.10 5.03
CA ASN A 146 -25.55 2.24 3.62
C ASN A 146 -26.73 1.31 3.31
N PRO A 147 -27.84 1.78 2.71
CA PRO A 147 -29.01 0.94 2.42
C PRO A 147 -28.72 -0.24 1.47
N VAL A 148 -27.67 -0.15 0.65
CA VAL A 148 -27.20 -1.27 -0.18
C VAL A 148 -26.48 -2.33 0.66
N GLY A 149 -25.88 -1.90 1.79
CA GLY A 149 -25.13 -2.76 2.69
C GLY A 149 -23.78 -3.22 2.14
N LEU A 150 -23.18 -4.15 2.86
CA LEU A 150 -22.00 -4.90 2.43
C LEU A 150 -22.41 -6.27 1.93
N LEU A 151 -21.71 -6.79 0.93
CA LEU A 151 -21.83 -8.20 0.55
C LEU A 151 -21.63 -9.11 1.77
N PRO A 152 -22.33 -10.25 1.85
CA PRO A 152 -22.08 -11.26 2.88
C PRO A 152 -20.60 -11.63 2.94
N ARG A 153 -20.12 -12.10 4.09
CA ARG A 153 -18.75 -12.56 4.25
C ARG A 153 -18.70 -14.07 4.39
N PRO A 154 -18.52 -14.83 3.29
CA PRO A 154 -18.18 -16.23 3.37
C PRO A 154 -16.90 -16.42 4.19
N VAL A 155 -16.92 -17.42 5.09
CA VAL A 155 -15.71 -17.90 5.73
C VAL A 155 -15.13 -18.97 4.82
N ILE A 156 -13.91 -18.74 4.34
CA ILE A 156 -13.13 -19.70 3.55
C ILE A 156 -11.86 -20.08 4.31
N THR A 157 -11.16 -21.09 3.81
CA THR A 157 -9.93 -21.62 4.37
C THR A 157 -8.80 -21.59 3.35
N PRO A 158 -7.53 -21.65 3.77
CA PRO A 158 -6.40 -21.89 2.89
C PRO A 158 -6.58 -23.08 1.95
N ALA A 159 -7.24 -24.16 2.41
CA ALA A 159 -7.51 -25.35 1.60
C ALA A 159 -8.46 -25.06 0.42
N ASP A 160 -9.42 -24.16 0.59
CA ASP A 160 -10.34 -23.76 -0.48
C ASP A 160 -9.64 -23.00 -1.61
N LEU A 161 -8.46 -22.42 -1.33
CA LEU A 161 -7.67 -21.66 -2.29
C LEU A 161 -6.53 -22.48 -2.92
N GLN A 162 -6.32 -23.71 -2.44
CA GLN A 162 -5.19 -24.55 -2.83
C GLN A 162 -5.18 -24.85 -4.33
N GLY A 163 -3.98 -24.88 -4.90
CA GLY A 163 -3.76 -25.39 -6.25
C GLY A 163 -2.31 -25.26 -6.66
N ASP A 164 -1.82 -26.20 -7.46
CA ASP A 164 -0.41 -26.24 -7.89
C ASP A 164 0.01 -24.96 -8.62
N ARG A 165 -0.93 -24.24 -9.21
CA ARG A 165 -0.70 -22.99 -9.95
C ARG A 165 -1.54 -21.83 -9.41
N ASN A 166 -1.94 -21.92 -8.15
CA ASN A 166 -2.64 -20.84 -7.45
C ASN A 166 -1.66 -20.00 -6.63
N PHE A 167 -1.90 -18.70 -6.61
CA PHE A 167 -1.07 -17.73 -5.89
C PHE A 167 -1.92 -16.77 -5.08
N VAL A 168 -1.34 -16.19 -4.03
CA VAL A 168 -1.93 -15.06 -3.31
C VAL A 168 -0.96 -13.87 -3.29
N ILE A 169 -1.50 -12.69 -3.56
CA ILE A 169 -0.81 -11.41 -3.42
C ILE A 169 -1.31 -10.70 -2.17
N GLY A 170 -0.40 -10.32 -1.28
CA GLY A 170 -0.73 -9.47 -0.14
C GLY A 170 -0.96 -8.02 -0.55
N LEU A 171 -2.15 -7.47 -0.28
CA LEU A 171 -2.51 -6.09 -0.56
C LEU A 171 -2.58 -5.27 0.73
N LEU A 172 -1.57 -4.43 0.92
CA LEU A 172 -1.47 -3.60 2.10
C LEU A 172 -2.55 -2.52 2.11
N GLY A 173 -3.50 -2.61 3.05
CA GLY A 173 -4.59 -1.65 3.20
C GLY A 173 -4.67 -1.06 4.59
N ASP A 174 -5.13 0.18 4.68
CA ASP A 174 -5.45 0.79 5.97
C ASP A 174 -6.61 0.06 6.67
N ARG A 175 -6.72 0.26 7.97
CA ARG A 175 -7.69 -0.47 8.81
C ARG A 175 -9.07 0.14 8.82
N THR A 176 -9.34 1.14 7.97
CA THR A 176 -10.65 1.77 7.95
C THR A 176 -11.73 0.81 7.45
N MET A 177 -12.98 1.23 7.56
CA MET A 177 -14.14 0.47 7.13
C MET A 177 -14.79 1.13 5.91
N ALA A 178 -15.66 0.38 5.26
CA ALA A 178 -16.55 0.80 4.20
C ALA A 178 -17.99 0.37 4.51
N GLY A 179 -18.97 1.02 3.88
CA GLY A 179 -20.35 0.53 3.85
C GLY A 179 -21.33 1.23 4.80
N ASP A 180 -20.91 2.32 5.43
CA ASP A 180 -21.80 3.18 6.21
C ASP A 180 -21.26 4.62 6.29
N THR A 181 -21.96 5.46 7.03
CA THR A 181 -21.67 6.87 7.17
C THR A 181 -21.54 7.23 8.64
N LEU A 182 -20.37 7.70 9.05
CA LEU A 182 -20.09 8.15 10.41
C LEU A 182 -20.79 9.49 10.67
N VAL A 183 -21.52 9.58 11.79
CA VAL A 183 -22.27 10.79 12.19
C VAL A 183 -21.90 11.31 13.57
N SER A 184 -21.28 10.49 14.42
CA SER A 184 -20.83 10.92 15.74
C SER A 184 -19.59 10.16 16.20
N VAL A 185 -18.75 10.82 17.01
CA VAL A 185 -17.60 10.24 17.72
C VAL A 185 -17.70 10.64 19.19
N ASN A 186 -17.70 9.66 20.10
CA ASN A 186 -17.83 9.84 21.55
C ASN A 186 -19.02 10.73 21.95
N ASN A 187 -20.20 10.46 21.38
CA ASN A 187 -21.43 11.24 21.58
C ASN A 187 -21.32 12.72 21.16
N ASN A 188 -20.29 13.11 20.41
CA ASN A 188 -20.19 14.43 19.78
C ASN A 188 -20.63 14.29 18.33
N PRO A 189 -21.76 14.89 17.91
CA PRO A 189 -22.18 14.88 16.53
C PRO A 189 -21.14 15.54 15.64
N LEU A 190 -20.90 14.95 14.47
CA LEU A 190 -20.10 15.56 13.42
C LEU A 190 -20.92 16.66 12.74
N LEU A 191 -20.31 17.81 12.45
CA LEU A 191 -21.01 18.90 11.76
C LEU A 191 -21.57 18.45 10.39
N PHE A 192 -20.85 17.55 9.73
CA PHE A 192 -21.28 16.89 8.52
C PHE A 192 -20.95 15.40 8.60
N PRO A 193 -21.79 14.52 8.04
CA PRO A 193 -21.52 13.10 7.98
C PRO A 193 -20.27 12.80 7.14
N VAL A 194 -19.56 11.72 7.49
CA VAL A 194 -18.38 11.24 6.75
C VAL A 194 -18.61 9.81 6.29
N ALA A 195 -18.62 9.60 4.98
CA ALA A 195 -18.73 8.26 4.41
C ALA A 195 -17.47 7.44 4.74
N ARG A 196 -17.67 6.21 5.22
CA ARG A 196 -16.60 5.23 5.36
C ARG A 196 -16.55 4.41 4.07
N GLU A 197 -15.40 4.43 3.40
CA GLU A 197 -15.23 3.93 2.02
C GLU A 197 -13.98 3.06 1.84
N GLY A 198 -13.28 2.70 2.91
CA GLY A 198 -11.94 2.11 2.81
C GLY A 198 -11.74 0.74 3.44
N GLY A 199 -10.44 0.43 3.59
CA GLY A 199 -9.89 -0.77 4.20
C GLY A 199 -10.43 -2.09 3.64
N ALA A 200 -10.42 -3.13 4.48
CA ALA A 200 -10.71 -4.49 4.05
C ALA A 200 -12.11 -4.65 3.46
N THR A 201 -13.08 -3.89 3.97
CA THR A 201 -14.48 -3.96 3.55
C THR A 201 -14.78 -3.26 2.22
N PHE A 202 -13.83 -2.52 1.62
CA PHE A 202 -14.04 -1.90 0.31
C PHE A 202 -14.49 -2.92 -0.75
N MET A 203 -13.85 -4.10 -0.78
CA MET A 203 -14.17 -5.19 -1.72
C MET A 203 -15.55 -5.84 -1.49
N ARG A 204 -16.25 -5.45 -0.41
CA ARG A 204 -17.64 -5.87 -0.12
C ARG A 204 -18.62 -4.72 -0.29
N SER A 205 -18.12 -3.52 -0.56
CA SER A 205 -18.95 -2.32 -0.69
C SER A 205 -19.77 -2.35 -1.99
N PRO A 206 -20.71 -1.41 -2.18
CA PRO A 206 -21.45 -1.30 -3.44
C PRO A 206 -20.56 -1.22 -4.69
N ALA A 207 -19.31 -0.72 -4.56
CA ALA A 207 -18.33 -0.71 -5.66
C ALA A 207 -18.08 -2.13 -6.23
N GLN A 208 -18.09 -3.15 -5.38
CA GLN A 208 -17.99 -4.55 -5.83
C GLN A 208 -19.21 -4.99 -6.64
N THR A 209 -20.41 -4.52 -6.29
CA THR A 209 -21.63 -4.94 -7.00
C THR A 209 -21.78 -4.27 -8.35
N VAL A 210 -21.39 -3.00 -8.47
CA VAL A 210 -21.58 -2.23 -9.71
C VAL A 210 -20.40 -2.28 -10.66
N ASP A 211 -19.17 -2.29 -10.13
CA ASP A 211 -17.94 -2.23 -10.91
C ASP A 211 -17.05 -3.48 -10.72
N ASN A 212 -17.48 -4.48 -9.95
CA ASN A 212 -16.63 -5.62 -9.57
C ASN A 212 -15.29 -5.17 -8.99
N ALA A 213 -15.28 -4.04 -8.28
CA ALA A 213 -14.08 -3.39 -7.78
C ALA A 213 -13.60 -4.02 -6.47
N MET A 214 -12.52 -4.81 -6.55
CA MET A 214 -11.95 -5.50 -5.39
C MET A 214 -10.98 -4.63 -4.57
N TYR A 215 -10.39 -3.59 -5.17
CA TYR A 215 -9.42 -2.75 -4.49
C TYR A 215 -9.29 -1.38 -5.14
N ALA A 216 -8.86 -0.38 -4.38
CA ALA A 216 -8.64 0.98 -4.84
C ALA A 216 -7.28 1.51 -4.40
N SER A 217 -6.58 2.22 -5.28
CA SER A 217 -5.34 2.94 -4.95
C SER A 217 -5.03 4.02 -5.99
N ASP A 218 -3.83 4.61 -5.90
CA ASP A 218 -3.29 5.46 -6.95
C ASP A 218 -2.99 4.65 -8.22
N LEU A 219 -3.04 5.33 -9.38
CA LEU A 219 -2.84 4.73 -10.70
C LEU A 219 -1.57 3.87 -10.77
N ASN A 220 -0.44 4.37 -10.25
CA ASN A 220 0.83 3.64 -10.30
C ASN A 220 0.79 2.32 -9.52
N VAL A 221 0.05 2.28 -8.40
CA VAL A 221 -0.09 1.06 -7.59
C VAL A 221 -1.00 0.07 -8.30
N MET A 222 -2.12 0.55 -8.85
CA MET A 222 -3.07 -0.30 -9.57
C MET A 222 -2.49 -0.86 -10.87
N THR A 223 -1.71 -0.07 -11.62
CA THR A 223 -0.98 -0.54 -12.80
C THR A 223 0.03 -1.63 -12.44
N LYS A 224 0.79 -1.46 -11.34
CA LYS A 224 1.73 -2.49 -10.88
C LYS A 224 1.00 -3.79 -10.51
N LEU A 225 -0.12 -3.68 -9.80
CA LEU A 225 -0.93 -4.85 -9.42
C LEU A 225 -1.50 -5.55 -10.65
N LYS A 226 -2.12 -4.82 -11.58
CA LYS A 226 -2.64 -5.37 -12.83
C LYS A 226 -1.56 -6.11 -13.61
N ASN A 227 -0.43 -5.45 -13.86
CA ASN A 227 0.66 -6.06 -14.60
C ASN A 227 1.18 -7.33 -13.93
N LYS A 228 1.25 -7.36 -12.58
CA LYS A 228 1.70 -8.56 -11.87
C LYS A 228 0.70 -9.70 -11.98
N VAL A 229 -0.60 -9.41 -11.91
CA VAL A 229 -1.66 -10.40 -12.13
C VAL A 229 -1.55 -10.97 -13.55
N ASP A 230 -1.49 -10.10 -14.56
CA ASP A 230 -1.40 -10.50 -15.98
C ASP A 230 -0.17 -11.38 -16.24
N GLU A 231 1.00 -10.98 -15.73
CA GLU A 231 2.26 -11.73 -15.82
C GLU A 231 2.14 -13.14 -15.23
N LEU A 232 1.46 -13.30 -14.09
CA LEU A 232 1.25 -14.61 -13.47
C LEU A 232 0.34 -15.50 -14.33
N TYR A 233 -0.71 -14.95 -14.93
CA TYR A 233 -1.59 -15.71 -15.83
C TYR A 233 -0.90 -16.05 -17.15
N ASP A 234 -0.10 -15.14 -17.73
CA ASP A 234 0.75 -15.43 -18.90
C ASP A 234 1.76 -16.54 -18.59
N ALA A 235 2.28 -16.60 -17.36
CA ALA A 235 3.15 -17.67 -16.86
C ALA A 235 2.40 -18.97 -16.51
N GLY A 236 1.07 -19.02 -16.71
CA GLY A 236 0.26 -20.23 -16.56
C GLY A 236 -0.37 -20.44 -15.18
N ALA A 237 -0.51 -19.39 -14.36
CA ALA A 237 -1.32 -19.44 -13.13
C ALA A 237 -2.77 -19.83 -13.43
N GLU A 238 -3.37 -20.63 -12.54
CA GLU A 238 -4.79 -20.99 -12.62
C GLU A 238 -5.66 -19.94 -11.94
N ASN A 239 -5.26 -19.52 -10.73
CA ASN A 239 -5.91 -18.43 -10.00
C ASN A 239 -4.85 -17.55 -9.33
N VAL A 240 -5.10 -16.24 -9.35
CA VAL A 240 -4.37 -15.27 -8.53
C VAL A 240 -5.36 -14.64 -7.57
N TYR A 241 -5.20 -14.91 -6.29
CA TYR A 241 -5.94 -14.29 -5.22
C TYR A 241 -5.23 -13.05 -4.71
N THR A 242 -5.99 -12.13 -4.13
CA THR A 242 -5.50 -10.97 -3.40
C THR A 242 -6.03 -11.04 -1.99
N ALA A 243 -5.15 -10.94 -1.00
CA ALA A 243 -5.51 -10.97 0.40
C ALA A 243 -5.26 -9.60 1.02
N PHE A 244 -6.26 -9.04 1.69
CA PHE A 244 -6.05 -7.84 2.50
C PHE A 244 -4.98 -8.10 3.56
N THR A 245 -3.99 -7.23 3.61
CA THR A 245 -2.90 -7.24 4.58
C THR A 245 -2.96 -5.95 5.41
N SER A 246 -3.09 -6.09 6.72
CA SER A 246 -3.37 -4.96 7.61
C SER A 246 -2.20 -3.99 7.73
N MET A 247 -2.41 -2.69 7.48
CA MET A 247 -1.42 -1.65 7.83
C MET A 247 -1.30 -1.46 9.36
N SER A 248 -0.46 -0.51 9.78
CA SER A 248 -0.48 -0.02 11.15
C SER A 248 -1.81 0.64 11.52
N GLY A 249 -2.12 0.72 12.82
CA GLY A 249 -3.34 1.37 13.34
C GLY A 249 -3.46 2.88 13.06
N MET A 250 -2.42 3.52 12.53
CA MET A 250 -2.45 4.92 12.11
C MET A 250 -2.45 5.09 10.58
N GLY A 251 -2.48 3.99 9.81
CA GLY A 251 -2.43 4.04 8.34
C GLY A 251 -3.57 4.85 7.71
N GLY A 252 -4.72 4.90 8.37
CA GLY A 252 -5.89 5.68 7.91
C GLY A 252 -5.66 7.19 7.86
N ASP A 253 -4.61 7.73 8.51
CA ASP A 253 -4.30 9.16 8.48
C ASP A 253 -3.94 9.67 7.06
N PHE A 254 -3.56 8.76 6.17
CA PHE A 254 -3.29 9.07 4.76
C PHE A 254 -4.59 9.38 3.99
N SER A 255 -5.72 8.83 4.42
CA SER A 255 -7.01 8.98 3.74
C SER A 255 -7.61 10.37 3.96
N THR A 256 -8.48 10.77 3.06
CA THR A 256 -9.34 11.96 3.20
C THR A 256 -10.32 11.81 4.37
N MET A 257 -10.79 10.58 4.64
CA MET A 257 -11.74 10.29 5.73
C MET A 257 -11.24 10.79 7.09
N GLN A 258 -9.99 10.52 7.45
CA GLN A 258 -9.44 10.99 8.72
C GLN A 258 -9.43 12.53 8.81
N GLY A 259 -9.05 13.20 7.73
CA GLY A 259 -9.11 14.66 7.64
C GLY A 259 -10.54 15.18 7.81
N ASP A 260 -11.50 14.55 7.13
CA ASP A 260 -12.91 14.94 7.15
C ASP A 260 -13.54 14.80 8.54
N VAL A 261 -13.30 13.67 9.22
CA VAL A 261 -13.80 13.46 10.60
C VAL A 261 -13.25 14.54 11.53
N LEU A 262 -11.95 14.80 11.47
CA LEU A 262 -11.33 15.81 12.32
C LEU A 262 -11.88 17.20 12.01
N MET A 263 -12.05 17.57 10.75
CA MET A 263 -12.62 18.87 10.40
C MET A 263 -14.09 18.98 10.82
N ALA A 264 -14.87 17.91 10.71
CA ALA A 264 -16.25 17.89 11.18
C ALA A 264 -16.34 18.06 12.71
N GLN A 265 -15.41 17.47 13.46
CA GLN A 265 -15.30 17.67 14.92
C GLN A 265 -14.83 19.08 15.28
N ILE A 266 -13.77 19.59 14.64
CA ILE A 266 -13.25 20.94 14.88
C ILE A 266 -14.33 21.99 14.62
N SER A 267 -15.12 21.83 13.56
CA SER A 267 -16.17 22.80 13.22
C SER A 267 -17.34 22.77 14.21
N GLY A 268 -17.53 21.65 14.92
CA GLY A 268 -18.54 21.52 15.98
C GLY A 268 -18.02 21.82 17.39
N GLN A 269 -16.70 21.94 17.59
CA GLN A 269 -16.06 22.14 18.88
C GLN A 269 -15.46 23.55 19.02
N THR A 270 -15.38 24.06 20.24
CA THR A 270 -14.76 25.37 20.50
C THR A 270 -13.26 25.21 20.71
N ILE A 271 -12.46 25.38 19.66
CA ILE A 271 -11.00 25.48 19.77
C ILE A 271 -10.61 26.95 19.99
N SER A 272 -9.69 27.20 20.93
CA SER A 272 -9.22 28.57 21.16
C SER A 272 -8.48 29.13 19.93
N LYS A 273 -8.71 30.41 19.60
CA LYS A 273 -7.98 31.10 18.51
C LYS A 273 -6.46 31.06 18.71
N LYS A 274 -5.99 31.02 19.96
CA LYS A 274 -4.57 30.91 20.30
C LYS A 274 -4.01 29.55 19.87
N ALA A 275 -4.68 28.46 20.24
CA ALA A 275 -4.29 27.10 19.87
C ALA A 275 -4.29 26.91 18.35
N ALA A 276 -5.35 27.38 17.67
CA ALA A 276 -5.44 27.35 16.21
C ALA A 276 -4.28 28.09 15.53
N ARG A 277 -3.92 29.29 16.01
CA ARG A 277 -2.78 30.05 15.47
C ARG A 277 -1.44 29.34 15.68
N GLU A 278 -1.24 28.72 16.84
CA GLU A 278 -0.03 27.95 17.12
C GLU A 278 0.09 26.74 16.19
N PHE A 279 -1.02 26.00 16.03
CA PHE A 279 -1.12 24.88 15.11
C PHE A 279 -0.80 25.31 13.67
N ASP A 280 -1.50 26.35 13.19
CA ASP A 280 -1.34 26.83 11.83
C ASP A 280 0.07 27.33 11.54
N LYS A 281 0.75 27.91 12.54
CA LYS A 281 2.15 28.31 12.40
C LYS A 281 3.03 27.09 12.11
N ILE A 282 2.88 26.01 12.87
CA ILE A 282 3.67 24.79 12.68
C ILE A 282 3.43 24.19 11.29
N ILE A 283 2.17 24.15 10.84
CA ILE A 283 1.84 23.63 9.51
C ILE A 283 2.44 24.51 8.41
N ARG A 284 2.35 25.85 8.52
CA ARG A 284 2.95 26.77 7.54
C ARG A 284 4.48 26.70 7.53
N ASP A 285 5.11 26.58 8.69
CA ASP A 285 6.57 26.45 8.79
C ASP A 285 7.04 25.12 8.17
N ARG A 286 6.31 24.02 8.40
CA ARG A 286 6.62 22.70 7.86
C ARG A 286 6.34 22.61 6.35
N PHE A 287 5.29 23.26 5.88
CA PHE A 287 4.83 23.22 4.49
C PHE A 287 4.62 24.64 3.91
N PRO A 288 5.69 25.42 3.69
CA PRO A 288 5.56 26.82 3.26
C PRO A 288 4.86 26.96 1.90
N LYS A 289 5.01 25.95 1.02
CA LYS A 289 4.37 25.92 -0.30
C LYS A 289 2.87 25.57 -0.26
N LEU A 290 2.37 25.00 0.85
CA LEU A 290 0.96 24.60 0.99
C LEU A 290 0.01 25.81 1.04
N LYS A 291 0.51 27.00 1.43
CA LYS A 291 -0.32 28.19 1.67
C LYS A 291 -1.54 27.84 2.57
N TRP A 292 -1.27 27.14 3.67
CA TRP A 292 -2.29 26.69 4.62
C TRP A 292 -3.11 27.87 5.15
N LYS A 293 -4.43 27.86 4.88
CA LYS A 293 -5.32 28.97 5.23
C LYS A 293 -5.56 29.03 6.74
N GLY A 294 -5.60 27.87 7.38
CA GLY A 294 -5.72 27.73 8.82
C GLY A 294 -6.78 26.71 9.19
N VAL A 295 -6.64 26.07 10.34
CA VAL A 295 -7.51 24.94 10.76
C VAL A 295 -8.95 25.36 11.04
N LEU A 296 -9.18 26.64 11.37
CA LEU A 296 -10.51 27.20 11.56
C LEU A 296 -11.05 27.90 10.29
N HIS A 297 -10.32 27.84 9.18
CA HIS A 297 -10.78 28.42 7.92
C HIS A 297 -11.86 27.51 7.31
N PRO A 298 -12.95 28.04 6.71
CA PRO A 298 -14.01 27.22 6.10
C PRO A 298 -13.50 26.28 4.99
N GLU A 299 -12.38 26.62 4.35
CA GLU A 299 -11.75 25.79 3.32
C GLU A 299 -10.71 24.77 3.86
N ALA A 300 -10.52 24.66 5.18
CA ALA A 300 -9.52 23.76 5.75
C ALA A 300 -9.75 22.29 5.34
N ALA A 301 -11.00 21.84 5.35
CA ALA A 301 -11.39 20.49 4.92
C ALA A 301 -11.04 20.25 3.45
N GLU A 302 -11.37 21.18 2.56
CA GLU A 302 -11.07 21.05 1.14
C GLU A 302 -9.56 21.07 0.87
N GLN A 303 -8.79 21.89 1.59
CA GLN A 303 -7.34 21.87 1.51
C GLN A 303 -6.76 20.51 1.94
N LEU A 304 -7.33 19.85 2.94
CA LEU A 304 -6.92 18.50 3.37
C LEU A 304 -7.27 17.43 2.33
N ARG A 305 -8.45 17.50 1.71
CA ARG A 305 -8.87 16.55 0.68
C ARG A 305 -7.96 16.58 -0.55
N THR A 306 -7.54 17.77 -0.97
CA THR A 306 -6.82 17.99 -2.23
C THR A 306 -5.30 17.90 -2.14
N MET A 307 -4.72 17.83 -0.94
CA MET A 307 -3.27 17.64 -0.77
C MET A 307 -2.86 16.16 -0.92
N ASP A 308 -1.57 15.87 -0.94
CA ASP A 308 -1.09 14.48 -0.87
C ASP A 308 -1.32 13.88 0.51
N GLY A 309 -1.48 12.56 0.57
CA GLY A 309 -1.74 11.85 1.81
C GLY A 309 -0.59 11.94 2.83
N GLY A 310 0.66 12.12 2.39
CA GLY A 310 1.79 12.36 3.30
C GLY A 310 1.64 13.66 4.10
N LYS A 311 1.20 14.74 3.45
CA LYS A 311 0.86 16.01 4.12
C LYS A 311 -0.35 15.86 5.04
N ARG A 312 -1.41 15.14 4.64
CA ARG A 312 -2.55 14.83 5.52
C ARG A 312 -2.09 14.13 6.79
N THR A 313 -1.32 13.04 6.65
CA THR A 313 -0.75 12.30 7.79
C THR A 313 0.03 13.23 8.70
N ALA A 314 0.92 14.07 8.16
CA ALA A 314 1.72 14.98 8.96
C ALA A 314 0.89 16.02 9.73
N ILE A 315 -0.23 16.48 9.16
CA ILE A 315 -1.17 17.40 9.82
C ILE A 315 -1.90 16.67 10.95
N VAL A 316 -2.42 15.46 10.69
CA VAL A 316 -3.10 14.63 11.71
C VAL A 316 -2.14 14.32 12.87
N GLU A 317 -0.91 13.90 12.57
CA GLU A 317 0.11 13.65 13.59
C GLU A 317 0.47 14.91 14.38
N THR A 318 0.43 16.08 13.74
CA THR A 318 0.61 17.35 14.45
C THR A 318 -0.56 17.60 15.41
N MET A 319 -1.81 17.37 15.00
CA MET A 319 -2.97 17.49 15.89
C MET A 319 -2.91 16.51 17.06
N ALA A 320 -2.36 15.31 16.83
CA ALA A 320 -2.21 14.26 17.83
C ALA A 320 -1.20 14.57 18.94
N LEU A 321 -0.39 15.62 18.81
CA LEU A 321 0.55 16.01 19.86
C LEU A 321 -0.21 16.41 21.14
N ASP A 322 0.27 15.94 22.29
CA ASP A 322 -0.28 16.22 23.62
C ASP A 322 -0.66 17.67 23.85
N LYS A 323 0.15 18.61 23.34
CA LYS A 323 -0.11 20.04 23.50
C LYS A 323 -1.40 20.49 22.81
N PHE A 324 -1.71 19.98 21.62
CA PHE A 324 -2.90 20.38 20.88
C PHE A 324 -4.13 19.64 21.40
N GLN A 325 -3.96 18.36 21.72
CA GLN A 325 -4.93 17.54 22.42
C GLN A 325 -5.42 18.24 23.71
N LYS A 326 -4.49 18.71 24.57
CA LYS A 326 -4.81 19.49 25.79
C LYS A 326 -5.37 20.89 25.54
N GLN A 327 -5.23 21.43 24.32
CA GLN A 327 -5.74 22.74 23.93
C GLN A 327 -7.13 22.68 23.27
N GLY A 328 -7.79 21.51 23.32
CA GLY A 328 -9.15 21.31 22.83
C GLY A 328 -9.25 20.87 21.37
N PHE A 329 -8.15 20.42 20.75
CA PHE A 329 -8.25 19.70 19.48
C PHE A 329 -8.93 18.33 19.70
N PRO A 330 -9.58 17.77 18.66
CA PRO A 330 -10.27 16.50 18.77
C PRO A 330 -9.35 15.36 19.19
N ASP A 331 -9.89 14.39 19.94
CA ASP A 331 -9.15 13.18 20.30
C ASP A 331 -8.89 12.31 19.06
N ILE A 332 -7.64 12.31 18.60
CA ILE A 332 -7.26 11.64 17.35
C ILE A 332 -7.43 10.12 17.46
N ALA A 333 -7.20 9.56 18.65
CA ALA A 333 -7.34 8.12 18.87
C ALA A 333 -8.80 7.68 18.69
N SER A 334 -9.77 8.44 19.21
CA SER A 334 -11.20 8.19 19.01
C SER A 334 -11.64 8.38 17.56
N ALA A 335 -11.10 9.37 16.85
CA ALA A 335 -11.37 9.54 15.42
C ALA A 335 -10.88 8.33 14.60
N ARG A 336 -9.66 7.85 14.88
CA ARG A 336 -9.11 6.63 14.26
C ARG A 336 -9.95 5.40 14.62
N PHE A 337 -10.35 5.26 15.88
CA PHE A 337 -11.22 4.17 16.33
C PHE A 337 -12.54 4.15 15.56
N ALA A 338 -13.19 5.31 15.40
CA ALA A 338 -14.47 5.43 14.69
C ALA A 338 -14.39 5.05 13.21
N LEU A 339 -13.23 5.29 12.57
CA LEU A 339 -13.01 4.89 11.18
C LEU A 339 -12.55 3.43 11.04
N THR A 340 -11.95 2.85 12.08
CA THR A 340 -11.36 1.51 12.04
C THR A 340 -12.44 0.42 11.99
N ASP A 341 -12.25 -0.58 11.13
CA ASP A 341 -13.03 -1.83 11.18
C ASP A 341 -12.86 -2.46 12.57
N PRO A 342 -13.94 -2.72 13.34
CA PRO A 342 -13.85 -3.27 14.69
C PRO A 342 -12.99 -4.54 14.79
N ARG A 343 -12.96 -5.35 13.73
CA ARG A 343 -12.15 -6.59 13.63
C ARG A 343 -10.64 -6.31 13.61
N GLN A 344 -10.24 -5.07 13.28
CA GLN A 344 -8.86 -4.66 13.09
C GLN A 344 -8.31 -3.75 14.21
N VAL A 345 -9.13 -3.37 15.20
CA VAL A 345 -8.69 -2.56 16.35
C VAL A 345 -7.51 -3.21 17.07
N HIS A 346 -7.56 -4.54 17.18
CA HIS A 346 -6.52 -5.39 17.78
C HIS A 346 -5.73 -6.20 16.76
N ALA A 347 -5.79 -5.87 15.46
CA ALA A 347 -4.96 -6.55 14.47
C ALA A 347 -3.49 -6.17 14.63
N ARG A 348 -2.57 -7.07 14.29
CA ARG A 348 -1.16 -6.74 14.08
C ARG A 348 -0.99 -6.13 12.70
N SER A 349 0.05 -5.30 12.55
CA SER A 349 0.48 -4.92 11.21
C SER A 349 0.94 -6.18 10.48
N GLY A 350 0.48 -6.35 9.24
CA GLY A 350 0.79 -7.50 8.42
C GLY A 350 -0.17 -8.69 8.59
N ASP A 351 -1.19 -8.64 9.46
CA ASP A 351 -2.19 -9.72 9.48
C ASP A 351 -2.89 -9.83 8.11
N VAL A 352 -2.98 -11.05 7.57
CA VAL A 352 -3.36 -11.36 6.18
C VAL A 352 -4.68 -12.12 6.12
N GLY A 353 -5.51 -11.81 5.12
CA GLY A 353 -6.63 -12.65 4.73
C GLY A 353 -7.94 -12.37 5.47
N LEU A 354 -8.07 -11.18 6.08
CA LEU A 354 -9.35 -10.73 6.65
C LEU A 354 -10.44 -10.66 5.57
N GLU A 355 -10.09 -10.24 4.37
CA GLU A 355 -10.94 -10.27 3.18
C GLU A 355 -10.05 -10.64 1.98
N ILE A 356 -10.59 -11.46 1.08
CA ILE A 356 -9.88 -12.09 -0.03
C ILE A 356 -10.74 -11.97 -1.29
N SER A 357 -10.09 -11.61 -2.39
CA SER A 357 -10.69 -11.58 -3.73
C SER A 357 -9.87 -12.44 -4.70
N ARG A 358 -10.50 -12.90 -5.77
CA ARG A 358 -9.83 -13.47 -6.93
C ARG A 358 -9.63 -12.37 -7.97
N ALA A 359 -8.39 -12.11 -8.36
CA ALA A 359 -8.09 -11.09 -9.36
C ALA A 359 -8.62 -11.49 -10.75
N MET A 360 -9.08 -10.49 -11.50
CA MET A 360 -9.54 -10.67 -12.88
C MET A 360 -8.40 -10.32 -13.84
N PRO A 361 -7.78 -11.30 -14.52
CA PRO A 361 -6.66 -11.04 -15.40
C PRO A 361 -7.08 -10.28 -16.65
N PHE A 362 -6.15 -9.50 -17.19
CA PHE A 362 -6.26 -8.70 -18.41
C PHE A 362 -7.41 -7.69 -18.41
N ALA A 363 -8.09 -7.49 -17.28
CA ALA A 363 -9.13 -6.50 -17.13
C ALA A 363 -8.55 -5.09 -17.04
N ASP A 364 -9.20 -4.14 -17.73
CA ASP A 364 -8.82 -2.73 -17.62
C ASP A 364 -9.02 -2.20 -16.20
N LEU A 365 -8.14 -1.27 -15.81
CA LEU A 365 -8.31 -0.50 -14.59
C LEU A 365 -9.56 0.38 -14.68
N ILE A 366 -10.25 0.54 -13.57
CA ILE A 366 -11.42 1.40 -13.46
C ILE A 366 -10.91 2.81 -13.09
N THR A 367 -10.77 3.67 -14.08
CA THR A 367 -10.32 5.07 -13.92
C THR A 367 -11.48 6.07 -13.81
N SER A 368 -12.72 5.60 -13.98
CA SER A 368 -13.95 6.37 -13.82
C SER A 368 -15.02 5.50 -13.16
N PRO A 369 -14.84 5.14 -11.87
CA PRO A 369 -15.75 4.26 -11.15
C PRO A 369 -17.12 4.91 -10.95
N GLN A 370 -18.16 4.08 -10.95
CA GLN A 370 -19.53 4.48 -10.60
C GLN A 370 -19.61 4.88 -9.12
N ILE A 371 -18.83 4.20 -8.28
CA ILE A 371 -18.68 4.51 -6.85
C ILE A 371 -17.24 4.93 -6.60
N PRO A 372 -16.91 6.23 -6.69
CA PRO A 372 -15.55 6.71 -6.49
C PRO A 372 -15.13 6.63 -5.02
N HIS A 373 -13.85 6.37 -4.80
CA HIS A 373 -13.21 6.52 -3.49
C HIS A 373 -12.51 7.88 -3.45
N LEU A 374 -12.77 8.70 -2.42
CA LEU A 374 -12.27 10.08 -2.32
C LEU A 374 -10.74 10.18 -2.18
N SER A 375 -10.08 9.15 -1.65
CA SER A 375 -8.62 9.12 -1.50
C SER A 375 -7.90 8.45 -2.67
N TYR A 376 -8.56 7.49 -3.33
CA TYR A 376 -7.93 6.56 -4.25
C TYR A 376 -8.70 6.51 -5.57
N PRO A 377 -8.22 7.20 -6.62
CA PRO A 377 -9.04 7.45 -7.81
C PRO A 377 -9.17 6.25 -8.76
N VAL A 378 -8.31 5.24 -8.63
CA VAL A 378 -8.28 4.10 -9.54
C VAL A 378 -8.65 2.82 -8.80
N GLN A 379 -9.51 2.02 -9.40
CA GLN A 379 -9.93 0.73 -8.86
C GLN A 379 -9.54 -0.40 -9.80
N ILE A 380 -9.42 -1.61 -9.26
CA ILE A 380 -9.11 -2.82 -10.02
C ILE A 380 -10.21 -3.86 -9.85
N ARG A 381 -10.48 -4.59 -10.94
CA ARG A 381 -11.53 -5.61 -10.97
C ARG A 381 -11.08 -6.91 -10.31
N GLY A 382 -12.00 -7.57 -9.63
CA GLY A 382 -11.84 -8.91 -9.09
C GLY A 382 -13.09 -9.37 -8.37
N ASP A 383 -13.19 -10.68 -8.15
CA ASP A 383 -14.34 -11.29 -7.51
C ASP A 383 -14.05 -11.44 -6.01
N TYR A 384 -14.80 -10.75 -5.16
CA TYR A 384 -14.76 -11.02 -3.72
C TYR A 384 -15.26 -12.44 -3.43
N ILE A 385 -14.48 -13.22 -2.67
CA ILE A 385 -14.77 -14.64 -2.40
C ILE A 385 -14.94 -14.98 -0.92
N GLY A 386 -14.60 -14.07 -0.01
CA GLY A 386 -14.72 -14.30 1.43
C GLY A 386 -13.49 -13.83 2.20
N GLY A 387 -13.27 -14.42 3.37
CA GLY A 387 -12.04 -14.24 4.13
C GLY A 387 -11.86 -15.35 5.16
N PHE A 388 -10.67 -15.47 5.72
CA PHE A 388 -10.40 -16.46 6.76
C PHE A 388 -11.17 -16.13 8.04
N GLY A 389 -11.63 -17.14 8.77
CA GLY A 389 -12.33 -16.92 10.05
C GLY A 389 -11.51 -16.06 11.02
N VAL A 390 -10.20 -16.31 11.05
CA VAL A 390 -9.19 -15.54 11.78
C VAL A 390 -8.08 -15.14 10.79
N PRO A 391 -7.61 -13.89 10.77
CA PRO A 391 -6.47 -13.50 9.93
C PRO A 391 -5.19 -14.26 10.29
N LEU A 392 -4.37 -14.55 9.27
CA LEU A 392 -3.07 -15.20 9.48
C LEU A 392 -2.01 -14.15 9.87
N PRO A 393 -1.09 -14.47 10.80
CA PRO A 393 0.15 -13.71 10.96
C PRO A 393 0.89 -13.53 9.63
N TYR A 394 1.62 -12.42 9.47
CA TYR A 394 2.36 -12.13 8.25
C TYR A 394 3.35 -13.25 7.90
N GLU A 395 4.06 -13.76 8.91
CA GLU A 395 5.03 -14.86 8.81
C GLU A 395 4.40 -16.21 8.42
N ILE A 396 3.08 -16.36 8.56
CA ILE A 396 2.33 -17.56 8.19
C ILE A 396 1.65 -17.38 6.84
N GLY A 397 1.03 -16.22 6.61
CA GLY A 397 0.25 -15.92 5.40
C GLY A 397 1.09 -15.49 4.20
N LEU A 398 2.29 -14.92 4.42
CA LEU A 398 3.25 -14.51 3.36
C LEU A 398 4.71 -14.89 3.71
N PRO A 399 4.97 -16.18 4.01
CA PRO A 399 6.24 -16.68 4.57
C PRO A 399 7.43 -16.48 3.64
N THR A 400 7.28 -16.68 2.33
CA THR A 400 8.37 -16.50 1.37
C THR A 400 8.85 -15.05 1.38
N HIS A 401 7.91 -14.10 1.37
CA HIS A 401 8.26 -12.69 1.48
C HIS A 401 8.86 -12.34 2.85
N TYR A 402 8.30 -12.88 3.93
CA TYR A 402 8.81 -12.67 5.28
C TYR A 402 10.26 -13.13 5.42
N ALA A 403 10.57 -14.36 5.00
CA ALA A 403 11.93 -14.92 5.01
C ALA A 403 12.90 -14.08 4.18
N ASN A 404 12.50 -13.70 2.96
CA ASN A 404 13.30 -12.83 2.09
C ASN A 404 13.57 -11.44 2.70
N SER A 405 12.62 -10.91 3.47
CA SER A 405 12.76 -9.61 4.13
C SER A 405 13.75 -9.69 5.30
N LEU A 406 13.72 -10.78 6.08
CA LEU A 406 14.67 -11.03 7.17
C LEU A 406 16.09 -11.27 6.66
N ALA A 407 16.24 -12.01 5.54
CA ALA A 407 17.53 -12.26 4.92
C ALA A 407 18.21 -10.95 4.47
N LYS A 408 17.43 -9.93 4.10
CA LYS A 408 17.91 -8.62 3.66
C LYS A 408 18.24 -7.67 4.80
N ASN A 409 17.67 -7.82 6.00
CA ASN A 409 17.97 -7.00 7.19
C ASN A 409 17.47 -7.64 8.50
N ARG A 410 18.37 -7.78 9.49
CA ARG A 410 18.20 -8.58 10.71
C ARG A 410 17.32 -7.99 11.83
N ASP A 411 16.89 -6.73 11.75
CA ASP A 411 16.29 -6.01 12.89
C ASP A 411 14.75 -5.90 12.86
N GLY A 412 14.08 -6.50 11.88
CA GLY A 412 12.61 -6.53 11.76
C GLY A 412 11.95 -5.21 11.33
N SER A 413 12.64 -4.06 11.43
CA SER A 413 12.14 -2.76 10.97
C SER A 413 11.97 -2.72 9.45
N ALA A 414 12.82 -3.47 8.74
CA ALA A 414 12.79 -3.63 7.29
C ALA A 414 11.57 -4.41 6.78
N VAL A 415 10.98 -5.31 7.58
CA VAL A 415 9.80 -6.10 7.17
C VAL A 415 8.60 -5.18 6.93
N ASN A 416 8.29 -4.28 7.87
CA ASN A 416 7.19 -3.32 7.72
C ASN A 416 7.35 -2.40 6.50
N ARG A 417 8.59 -1.93 6.24
CA ARG A 417 8.88 -1.11 5.06
C ARG A 417 8.82 -1.93 3.78
N SER A 418 9.26 -3.18 3.78
CA SER A 418 9.20 -4.05 2.60
C SER A 418 7.77 -4.35 2.18
N ILE A 419 6.86 -4.59 3.13
CA ILE A 419 5.42 -4.78 2.89
C ILE A 419 4.80 -3.56 2.18
N GLN A 420 5.25 -2.35 2.53
CA GLN A 420 4.78 -1.11 1.90
C GLN A 420 5.32 -0.89 0.48
N MET A 421 6.42 -1.53 0.12
CA MET A 421 7.18 -1.24 -1.10
C MET A 421 7.07 -2.34 -2.16
N SER A 422 6.44 -3.47 -1.84
CA SER A 422 6.33 -4.63 -2.72
C SER A 422 4.88 -5.12 -2.85
N LEU A 423 4.66 -6.08 -3.75
CA LEU A 423 3.47 -6.93 -3.80
C LEU A 423 3.91 -8.34 -3.35
N PRO A 424 3.87 -8.65 -2.04
CA PRO A 424 4.23 -9.96 -1.54
C PRO A 424 3.42 -11.05 -2.25
N LEU A 425 4.11 -12.08 -2.73
CA LEU A 425 3.53 -13.19 -3.48
C LEU A 425 3.83 -14.50 -2.76
N GLU A 426 2.83 -15.36 -2.64
CA GLU A 426 2.96 -16.71 -2.08
C GLU A 426 2.23 -17.73 -2.97
N ARG A 427 2.81 -18.92 -3.11
CA ARG A 427 2.16 -20.04 -3.79
C ARG A 427 1.24 -20.77 -2.81
N LEU A 428 0.08 -21.21 -3.28
CA LEU A 428 -0.94 -21.88 -2.48
C LEU A 428 -0.87 -23.40 -2.63
N ASP A 429 0.31 -23.96 -2.36
CA ASP A 429 0.56 -25.40 -2.40
C ASP A 429 0.19 -26.08 -1.07
N GLN A 430 0.41 -27.40 -1.00
CA GLN A 430 0.11 -28.17 0.20
C GLN A 430 0.88 -27.67 1.44
N GLU A 431 2.12 -27.19 1.28
CA GLU A 431 2.90 -26.66 2.41
C GLU A 431 2.26 -25.37 2.97
N TYR A 432 1.75 -24.50 2.09
CA TYR A 432 0.98 -23.34 2.52
C TYR A 432 -0.27 -23.74 3.31
N VAL A 433 -1.02 -24.72 2.81
CA VAL A 433 -2.24 -25.22 3.46
C VAL A 433 -1.91 -25.80 4.84
N ASP A 434 -0.96 -26.72 4.92
CA ASP A 434 -0.62 -27.42 6.17
C ASP A 434 -0.21 -26.43 7.26
N ARG A 435 0.65 -25.46 6.92
CA ARG A 435 1.10 -24.42 7.85
C ARG A 435 -0.04 -23.50 8.29
N SER A 436 -0.84 -23.03 7.34
CA SER A 436 -1.90 -22.05 7.61
C SER A 436 -3.08 -22.68 8.36
N MET A 437 -3.47 -23.90 7.99
CA MET A 437 -4.51 -24.67 8.68
C MET A 437 -4.06 -25.06 10.08
N GLY A 438 -2.80 -25.48 10.25
CA GLY A 438 -2.24 -25.77 11.58
C GLY A 438 -2.34 -24.58 12.54
N PHE A 439 -2.15 -23.34 12.04
CA PHE A 439 -2.38 -22.14 12.84
C PHE A 439 -3.87 -21.90 13.13
N LEU A 440 -4.73 -21.96 12.11
CA LEU A 440 -6.16 -21.67 12.27
C LEU A 440 -6.83 -22.65 13.24
N GLU A 441 -6.48 -23.93 13.17
CA GLU A 441 -6.99 -24.95 14.10
C GLU A 441 -6.56 -24.71 15.55
N GLN A 442 -5.35 -24.17 15.77
CA GLN A 442 -4.90 -23.80 17.11
C GLN A 442 -5.58 -22.53 17.61
N ALA A 443 -5.73 -21.52 16.75
CA ALA A 443 -6.40 -20.27 17.10
C ALA A 443 -7.85 -20.52 17.52
N LEU A 444 -8.59 -21.33 16.76
CA LEU A 444 -9.99 -21.68 17.04
C LEU A 444 -10.19 -22.53 18.31
N LYS A 445 -9.13 -23.17 18.84
CA LYS A 445 -9.19 -23.92 20.11
C LYS A 445 -8.99 -23.03 21.34
N ASN A 446 -8.42 -21.84 21.14
CA ASN A 446 -8.05 -20.91 22.21
C ASN A 446 -9.02 -19.73 22.38
N ASP A 447 -9.94 -19.55 21.42
CA ASP A 447 -11.14 -18.71 21.54
C ASP A 447 -12.29 -19.51 22.19
#